data_AF-A0A1Y3A621-F1
#
_entry.id   AF-A0A1Y3A621-F1
#
_cell.length_a   1.000
_cell.length_b   1.000
_cell.length_c   1.000
_cell.angle_alpha   90.00
_cell.angle_beta   90.00
_cell.angle_gamma   90.00
#
_symmetry.space_group_name_H-M   'P 1'
#
loop_
_entity.id
_entity.type
_entity.pdbx_description
1 polymer ?
#
loop_
_entity_poly.entity_id
_entity_poly.type
_entity_poly.pdbx_seq_one_letter_code
_entity_poly.pdbx_strand_id
1 'polypeptide(L)'
;MTLVSGTHDAHGAAYRDRGGREVVDHYGKPVRVGKAVRNVAGVIEMGYGVLAVRGADRVEFVDNAVSNRVPTADGEGTYALLLDPQGGIETDMYVYNADERLLVFLPPERAEAVAADWAENVFIQDVEIDDVSDEFGVFGVHGPKSTEKVASVLGGPGAPEGPLSFVRGSMVDAGVTVIATDSPLGEEGYEIVCAAADAGDVFDTLINRGLNAAPFGYRTWDALATEAGTPLFEYELAGTVPNVLGLRNALDFEKGCYVGQ
;
A
#
# COMPACT_ATOMS: atom_id res chain seq x y z
N MET A 1 5.40 12.46 8.40
CA MET A 1 4.43 13.54 8.08
C MET A 1 3.99 13.37 6.63
N THR A 2 2.85 13.93 6.21
CA THR A 2 2.48 13.98 4.78
C THR A 2 3.59 14.63 3.95
N LEU A 3 3.83 14.10 2.74
CA LEU A 3 4.83 14.64 1.81
C LEU A 3 4.32 15.83 1.00
N VAL A 4 3.00 16.10 1.01
CA VAL A 4 2.35 17.09 0.15
C VAL A 4 1.42 18.05 0.93
N SER A 5 1.79 18.38 2.17
CA SER A 5 1.01 19.25 3.08
C SER A 5 0.52 20.55 2.43
N GLY A 6 1.36 21.24 1.66
CA GLY A 6 0.97 22.48 0.99
C GLY A 6 -0.21 22.31 0.01
N THR A 7 -0.23 21.21 -0.74
CA THR A 7 -1.34 20.90 -1.67
C THR A 7 -2.58 20.49 -0.90
N HIS A 8 -2.43 19.68 0.16
CA HIS A 8 -3.54 19.29 1.04
C HIS A 8 -4.21 20.49 1.71
N ASP A 9 -3.43 21.42 2.23
CA ASP A 9 -3.91 22.64 2.87
C ASP A 9 -4.68 23.53 1.88
N ALA A 10 -4.19 23.64 0.63
CA ALA A 10 -4.89 24.36 -0.43
C ALA A 10 -6.26 23.75 -0.76
N HIS A 11 -6.43 22.44 -0.56
CA HIS A 11 -7.72 21.75 -0.69
C HIS A 11 -8.57 21.74 0.59
N GLY A 12 -8.09 22.34 1.68
CA GLY A 12 -8.81 22.44 2.96
C GLY A 12 -8.77 21.14 3.76
N ALA A 13 -7.63 20.45 3.76
CA ALA A 13 -7.41 19.26 4.55
C ALA A 13 -7.56 19.54 6.06
N ALA A 14 -8.18 18.58 6.75
CA ALA A 14 -8.05 18.38 8.17
C ALA A 14 -7.27 17.07 8.38
N TYR A 15 -6.40 17.06 9.38
CA TYR A 15 -5.48 15.96 9.63
C TYR A 15 -5.88 15.16 10.87
N ARG A 16 -5.39 13.92 10.94
CA ARG A 16 -5.40 13.07 12.14
C ARG A 16 -4.06 12.36 12.29
N ASP A 17 -3.79 11.89 13.50
CA ASP A 17 -2.70 10.95 13.73
C ASP A 17 -3.14 9.53 13.31
N ARG A 18 -2.24 8.80 12.64
CA ARG A 18 -2.35 7.37 12.37
C ARG A 18 -0.97 6.75 12.55
N GLY A 19 -0.79 5.99 13.62
CA GLY A 19 0.49 5.33 13.91
C GLY A 19 1.66 6.29 14.11
N GLY A 20 1.43 7.48 14.69
CA GLY A 20 2.46 8.51 14.82
C GLY A 20 2.75 9.30 13.54
N ARG A 21 2.02 9.03 12.45
CA ARG A 21 2.10 9.79 11.19
C ARG A 21 0.86 10.67 11.04
N GLU A 22 1.09 11.96 10.79
CA GLU A 22 0.02 12.88 10.41
C GLU A 22 -0.45 12.59 8.98
N VAL A 23 -1.73 12.25 8.84
CA VAL A 23 -2.40 11.92 7.57
C VAL A 23 -3.66 12.76 7.40
N VAL A 24 -4.13 12.91 6.16
CA VAL A 24 -5.37 13.66 5.89
C VAL A 24 -6.58 12.86 6.35
N ASP A 25 -7.36 13.38 7.29
CA ASP A 25 -8.64 12.81 7.70
C ASP A 25 -9.74 13.10 6.66
N HIS A 26 -9.88 14.37 6.23
CA HIS A 26 -10.84 14.79 5.21
C HIS A 26 -10.61 16.20 4.67
N TYR A 27 -11.29 16.52 3.55
CA TYR A 27 -11.40 17.87 2.98
C TYR A 27 -12.79 18.52 3.24
N GLY A 28 -13.51 18.08 4.28
CA GLY A 28 -14.73 18.71 4.81
C GLY A 28 -16.07 18.10 4.38
N LYS A 29 -16.13 17.32 3.28
CA LYS A 29 -17.40 16.68 2.80
C LYS A 29 -17.24 15.17 2.53
N PRO A 30 -16.86 14.36 3.53
CA PRO A 30 -16.47 12.96 3.34
C PRO A 30 -17.54 12.10 2.64
N VAL A 31 -18.83 12.29 2.98
CA VAL A 31 -19.93 11.56 2.32
C VAL A 31 -20.08 11.92 0.84
N ARG A 32 -19.94 13.20 0.49
CA ARG A 32 -20.03 13.65 -0.91
C ARG A 32 -18.83 13.15 -1.71
N VAL A 33 -17.65 13.15 -1.11
CA VAL A 33 -16.42 12.67 -1.73
C VAL A 33 -16.48 11.15 -1.91
N GLY A 34 -16.97 10.39 -0.92
CA GLY A 34 -17.19 8.94 -1.08
C GLY A 34 -18.10 8.62 -2.27
N LYS A 35 -19.18 9.39 -2.47
CA LYS A 35 -20.01 9.27 -3.70
C LYS A 35 -19.23 9.62 -4.96
N ALA A 36 -18.31 10.59 -4.94
CA ALA A 36 -17.49 10.91 -6.10
C ALA A 36 -16.53 9.75 -6.43
N VAL A 37 -15.91 9.13 -5.42
CA VAL A 37 -15.07 7.92 -5.57
C VAL A 37 -15.89 6.80 -6.21
N ARG A 38 -17.07 6.47 -5.67
CA ARG A 38 -17.95 5.41 -6.17
C ARG A 38 -18.50 5.63 -7.59
N ASN A 39 -18.55 6.88 -8.07
CA ASN A 39 -19.10 7.19 -9.40
C ASN A 39 -18.03 7.50 -10.46
N VAL A 40 -16.81 7.84 -10.02
CA VAL A 40 -15.72 8.29 -10.91
C VAL A 40 -14.39 7.74 -10.40
N ALA A 41 -13.62 8.55 -9.69
CA ALA A 41 -12.33 8.22 -9.13
C ALA A 41 -12.00 9.19 -7.98
N GLY A 42 -11.25 8.74 -7.00
CA GLY A 42 -10.62 9.61 -6.01
C GLY A 42 -9.18 9.22 -5.75
N VAL A 43 -8.45 10.17 -5.18
CA VAL A 43 -7.02 10.06 -4.85
C VAL A 43 -6.82 10.24 -3.35
N ILE A 44 -6.02 9.39 -2.75
CA ILE A 44 -5.59 9.49 -1.34
C ILE A 44 -4.08 9.36 -1.26
N GLU A 45 -3.43 10.12 -0.37
CA GLU A 45 -2.04 9.84 0.00
C GLU A 45 -2.03 8.71 1.04
N MET A 46 -1.31 7.64 0.75
CA MET A 46 -1.17 6.49 1.62
C MET A 46 0.00 6.71 2.57
N GLY A 47 -0.28 6.69 3.87
CA GLY A 47 0.72 6.83 4.93
C GLY A 47 1.40 5.52 5.27
N TYR A 48 1.89 4.75 4.29
CA TYR A 48 2.58 3.48 4.56
C TYR A 48 3.91 3.67 5.28
N GLY A 49 4.29 2.67 6.06
CA GLY A 49 5.69 2.34 6.30
C GLY A 49 6.21 1.46 5.16
N VAL A 50 7.45 1.67 4.72
CA VAL A 50 8.03 0.93 3.60
C VAL A 50 9.40 0.39 4.00
N LEU A 51 9.54 -0.93 4.00
CA LEU A 51 10.84 -1.58 4.14
C LEU A 51 11.38 -2.00 2.78
N ALA A 52 12.69 -1.81 2.58
CA ALA A 52 13.42 -2.40 1.47
C ALA A 52 14.24 -3.58 1.98
N VAL A 53 13.97 -4.78 1.45
CA VAL A 53 14.74 -6.00 1.76
C VAL A 53 15.60 -6.37 0.57
N ARG A 54 16.92 -6.43 0.77
CA ARG A 54 17.94 -6.71 -0.26
C ARG A 54 18.73 -7.97 0.09
N GLY A 55 19.58 -8.39 -0.84
CA GLY A 55 20.45 -9.56 -0.71
C GLY A 55 19.92 -10.79 -1.45
N ALA A 56 20.79 -11.79 -1.64
CA ALA A 56 20.48 -12.98 -2.43
C ALA A 56 19.35 -13.82 -1.84
N ASP A 57 19.23 -13.83 -0.50
CA ASP A 57 18.26 -14.67 0.23
C ASP A 57 16.97 -13.92 0.59
N ARG A 58 16.78 -12.67 0.13
CA ARG A 58 15.65 -11.80 0.49
C ARG A 58 14.28 -12.44 0.32
N VAL A 59 14.07 -13.19 -0.78
CA VAL A 59 12.78 -13.81 -1.09
C VAL A 59 12.50 -14.94 -0.13
N GLU A 60 13.46 -15.86 0.06
CA GLU A 60 13.30 -16.98 0.98
C GLU A 60 13.15 -16.50 2.43
N PHE A 61 13.91 -15.47 2.82
CA PHE A 61 13.80 -14.86 4.15
C PHE A 61 12.39 -14.34 4.43
N VAL A 62 11.85 -13.48 3.57
CA VAL A 62 10.50 -12.91 3.77
C VAL A 62 9.44 -13.98 3.61
N ASP A 63 9.59 -14.93 2.68
CA ASP A 63 8.65 -16.04 2.52
C ASP A 63 8.53 -16.87 3.81
N ASN A 64 9.63 -17.17 4.49
CA ASN A 64 9.58 -17.90 5.75
C ASN A 64 8.97 -17.10 6.91
N ALA A 65 8.93 -15.77 6.82
CA ALA A 65 8.39 -14.90 7.86
C ALA A 65 6.88 -14.68 7.74
N VAL A 66 6.32 -14.70 6.52
CA VAL A 66 4.93 -14.27 6.28
C VAL A 66 4.00 -15.41 5.87
N SER A 67 2.69 -15.21 6.05
CA SER A 67 1.67 -16.24 5.83
C SER A 67 1.36 -16.59 4.36
N ASN A 68 1.87 -15.82 3.41
CA ASN A 68 1.61 -16.00 1.97
C ASN A 68 2.89 -16.20 1.17
N ARG A 69 2.79 -16.69 -0.06
CA ARG A 69 3.95 -16.92 -0.92
C ARG A 69 4.46 -15.61 -1.50
N VAL A 70 5.72 -15.29 -1.22
CA VAL A 70 6.40 -14.11 -1.75
C VAL A 70 6.74 -14.35 -3.23
N PRO A 71 6.40 -13.42 -4.14
CA PRO A 71 6.67 -13.59 -5.56
C PRO A 71 8.17 -13.57 -5.87
N THR A 72 8.59 -14.42 -6.80
CA THR A 72 9.98 -14.49 -7.29
C THR A 72 10.21 -13.65 -8.55
N ALA A 73 9.14 -13.34 -9.30
CA ALA A 73 9.21 -12.53 -10.50
C ALA A 73 9.15 -11.03 -10.17
N ASP A 74 9.94 -10.23 -10.90
CA ASP A 74 9.79 -8.78 -10.89
C ASP A 74 8.40 -8.38 -11.41
N GLY A 75 7.83 -7.31 -10.83
CA GLY A 75 6.52 -6.81 -11.26
C GLY A 75 5.34 -7.44 -10.54
N GLU A 76 5.57 -8.32 -9.57
CA GLU A 76 4.53 -9.04 -8.84
C GLU A 76 4.56 -8.75 -7.34
N GLY A 77 3.39 -8.84 -6.71
CA GLY A 77 3.18 -8.62 -5.30
C GLY A 77 2.23 -9.63 -4.67
N THR A 78 2.22 -9.65 -3.34
CA THR A 78 1.31 -10.48 -2.56
C THR A 78 0.86 -9.73 -1.31
N TYR A 79 -0.38 -9.97 -0.88
CA TYR A 79 -0.87 -9.54 0.42
C TYR A 79 -0.61 -10.67 1.42
N ALA A 80 0.02 -10.36 2.55
CA ALA A 80 0.43 -11.34 3.54
C ALA A 80 0.26 -10.82 4.96
N LEU A 81 0.29 -11.73 5.93
CA LEU A 81 0.23 -11.43 7.35
C LEU A 81 1.55 -11.85 8.00
N LEU A 82 2.00 -11.05 8.96
CA LEU A 82 2.97 -11.49 9.96
C LEU A 82 2.21 -11.92 11.20
N LEU A 83 2.49 -13.13 11.68
CA LEU A 83 1.80 -13.72 12.81
C LEU A 83 2.76 -13.92 13.98
N ASP A 84 2.22 -13.85 15.19
CA ASP A 84 2.90 -14.31 16.38
C ASP A 84 2.95 -15.86 16.43
N PRO A 85 3.75 -16.47 17.32
CA PRO A 85 3.81 -17.92 17.46
C PRO A 85 2.48 -18.59 17.89
N GLN A 86 1.48 -17.82 18.32
CA GLN A 86 0.13 -18.27 18.66
C GLN A 86 -0.87 -18.10 17.50
N GLY A 87 -0.42 -17.56 16.36
CA GLY A 87 -1.23 -17.34 15.16
C GLY A 87 -2.04 -16.03 15.20
N GLY A 88 -1.79 -15.14 16.15
CA GLY A 88 -2.37 -13.79 16.19
C GLY A 88 -1.71 -12.88 15.16
N ILE A 89 -2.49 -12.07 14.46
CA ILE A 89 -1.95 -11.12 13.46
C ILE A 89 -1.20 -9.99 14.16
N GLU A 90 0.10 -9.89 13.90
CA GLU A 90 0.94 -8.79 14.38
C GLU A 90 0.93 -7.59 13.44
N THR A 91 0.83 -7.84 12.12
CA THR A 91 0.62 -6.83 11.08
C THR A 91 0.19 -7.50 9.78
N ASP A 92 -0.58 -6.80 8.98
CA ASP A 92 -0.74 -7.09 7.57
C ASP A 92 0.31 -6.33 6.74
N MET A 93 0.55 -6.79 5.50
CA MET A 93 1.50 -6.17 4.59
C MET A 93 1.26 -6.53 3.13
N TYR A 94 1.76 -5.68 2.24
CA TYR A 94 1.97 -6.03 0.84
C TYR A 94 3.46 -6.19 0.57
N VAL A 95 3.86 -7.30 -0.05
CA VAL A 95 5.25 -7.57 -0.44
C VAL A 95 5.34 -7.55 -1.95
N TYR A 96 6.14 -6.63 -2.51
CA TYR A 96 6.37 -6.49 -3.94
C TYR A 96 7.81 -6.86 -4.30
N ASN A 97 7.99 -7.69 -5.31
CA ASN A 97 9.32 -7.98 -5.83
C ASN A 97 9.68 -6.97 -6.93
N ALA A 98 10.63 -6.10 -6.60
CA ALA A 98 11.14 -5.05 -7.48
C ALA A 98 12.55 -5.38 -7.99
N ASP A 99 12.73 -6.63 -8.40
CA ASP A 99 13.97 -7.24 -8.84
C ASP A 99 15.02 -7.27 -7.72
N GLU A 100 16.01 -6.38 -7.71
CA GLU A 100 17.12 -6.36 -6.75
C GLU A 100 16.71 -6.19 -5.27
N ARG A 101 15.44 -5.86 -5.01
CA ARG A 101 14.88 -5.72 -3.66
C ARG A 101 13.42 -6.14 -3.60
N LEU A 102 12.98 -6.53 -2.41
CA LEU A 102 11.57 -6.51 -2.05
C LEU A 102 11.22 -5.15 -1.46
N LEU A 103 10.02 -4.66 -1.77
CA LEU A 103 9.40 -3.54 -1.07
C LEU A 103 8.23 -4.08 -0.24
N VAL A 104 8.26 -3.83 1.06
CA VAL A 104 7.25 -4.31 2.01
C VAL A 104 6.48 -3.11 2.54
N PHE A 105 5.21 -3.01 2.19
CA PHE A 105 4.33 -1.92 2.59
C PHE A 105 3.53 -2.35 3.82
N LEU A 106 3.60 -1.55 4.88
CA LEU A 106 3.10 -1.86 6.22
C LEU A 106 2.27 -0.69 6.76
N PRO A 107 1.41 -0.89 7.76
CA PRO A 107 0.99 0.20 8.64
C PRO A 107 2.22 0.95 9.18
N PRO A 108 2.22 2.29 9.18
CA PRO A 108 3.42 3.10 9.43
C PRO A 108 4.06 2.82 10.79
N GLU A 109 3.27 2.55 11.82
CA GLU A 109 3.73 2.23 13.17
C GLU A 109 4.40 0.85 13.29
N ARG A 110 4.32 0.00 12.26
CA ARG A 110 4.87 -1.36 12.28
C ARG A 110 6.22 -1.48 11.61
N ALA A 111 6.61 -0.53 10.75
CA ALA A 111 7.85 -0.60 9.97
C ALA A 111 9.09 -0.77 10.86
N GLU A 112 9.29 0.10 11.85
CA GLU A 112 10.45 0.03 12.76
C GLU A 112 10.50 -1.29 13.53
N ALA A 113 9.36 -1.73 14.08
CA ALA A 113 9.28 -2.95 14.88
C ALA A 113 9.57 -4.20 14.05
N VAL A 114 8.99 -4.29 12.83
CA VAL A 114 9.22 -5.41 11.90
C VAL A 114 10.67 -5.42 11.42
N ALA A 115 11.24 -4.26 11.08
CA ALA A 115 12.64 -4.17 10.66
C ALA A 115 13.60 -4.63 11.76
N ALA A 116 13.36 -4.22 13.01
CA ALA A 116 14.17 -4.62 14.15
C ALA A 116 14.07 -6.13 14.42
N ASP A 117 12.86 -6.68 14.47
CA ASP A 117 12.65 -8.12 14.68
C ASP A 117 13.29 -8.95 13.56
N TRP A 118 13.06 -8.58 12.30
CA TRP A 118 13.65 -9.30 11.18
C TRP A 118 15.18 -9.22 11.18
N ALA A 119 15.76 -8.06 11.52
CA ALA A 119 17.21 -7.90 11.63
C ALA A 119 17.82 -8.80 12.73
N GLU A 120 17.13 -9.01 13.85
CA GLU A 120 17.57 -9.95 14.89
C GLU A 120 17.56 -11.42 14.42
N ASN A 121 16.71 -11.73 13.44
CA ASN A 121 16.58 -13.07 12.86
C ASN A 121 17.49 -13.32 11.65
N VAL A 122 18.27 -12.32 11.19
CA VAL A 122 19.29 -12.50 10.15
C VAL A 122 20.55 -13.10 10.77
N PHE A 123 20.80 -14.39 10.53
CA PHE A 123 21.99 -15.07 11.05
C PHE A 123 23.05 -15.38 9.99
N ILE A 124 22.69 -16.20 9.01
CA ILE A 124 23.60 -16.72 7.97
C ILE A 124 23.19 -16.22 6.58
N GLN A 125 21.96 -15.70 6.45
CA GLN A 125 21.37 -15.28 5.18
C GLN A 125 21.99 -13.96 4.70
N ASP A 126 22.16 -13.85 3.38
CA ASP A 126 22.52 -12.59 2.72
C ASP A 126 21.26 -11.73 2.58
N VAL A 127 20.96 -10.98 3.65
CA VAL A 127 19.79 -10.10 3.77
C VAL A 127 20.15 -8.78 4.45
N GLU A 128 19.75 -7.68 3.83
CA GLU A 128 19.78 -6.33 4.41
C GLU A 128 18.37 -5.74 4.42
N ILE A 129 17.99 -5.08 5.52
CA ILE A 129 16.65 -4.52 5.72
C ILE A 129 16.79 -3.06 6.11
N ASP A 130 16.21 -2.17 5.31
CA ASP A 130 16.19 -0.73 5.56
C ASP A 130 14.76 -0.23 5.65
N ASP A 131 14.49 0.66 6.61
CA ASP A 131 13.29 1.50 6.57
C ASP A 131 13.51 2.64 5.57
N VAL A 132 12.74 2.62 4.49
CA VAL A 132 12.78 3.59 3.38
C VAL A 132 11.46 4.36 3.27
N SER A 133 10.68 4.41 4.35
CA SER A 133 9.36 5.06 4.39
C SER A 133 9.36 6.51 3.94
N ASP A 134 10.45 7.23 4.20
CA ASP A 134 10.61 8.65 3.85
C ASP A 134 11.15 8.86 2.43
N GLU A 135 11.51 7.80 1.70
CA GLU A 135 12.01 7.88 0.33
C GLU A 135 10.89 7.91 -0.73
N PHE A 136 9.67 7.49 -0.37
CA PHE A 136 8.57 7.28 -1.30
C PHE A 136 7.31 8.08 -0.97
N GLY A 137 6.70 8.64 -2.01
CA GLY A 137 5.29 9.03 -1.98
C GLY A 137 4.44 7.92 -2.58
N VAL A 138 3.37 7.53 -1.87
CA VAL A 138 2.41 6.51 -2.33
C VAL A 138 1.02 7.13 -2.38
N PHE A 139 0.35 7.01 -3.53
CA PHE A 139 -1.00 7.54 -3.72
C PHE A 139 -1.95 6.45 -4.22
N GLY A 140 -3.05 6.24 -3.50
CA GLY A 140 -4.13 5.35 -3.93
C GLY A 140 -5.10 6.07 -4.87
N VAL A 141 -5.43 5.46 -5.99
CA VAL A 141 -6.45 5.92 -6.94
C VAL A 141 -7.55 4.87 -7.02
N HIS A 142 -8.76 5.21 -6.57
CA HIS A 142 -9.85 4.25 -6.42
C HIS A 142 -11.14 4.73 -7.09
N GLY A 143 -11.93 3.79 -7.60
CA GLY A 143 -13.24 4.04 -8.19
C GLY A 143 -13.38 3.41 -9.57
N PRO A 144 -14.60 3.35 -10.13
CA PRO A 144 -14.87 2.64 -11.38
C PRO A 144 -14.21 3.26 -12.62
N LYS A 145 -13.59 4.44 -12.50
CA LYS A 145 -12.78 5.08 -13.54
C LYS A 145 -11.31 5.24 -13.17
N SER A 146 -10.82 4.47 -12.19
CA SER A 146 -9.43 4.51 -11.75
C SER A 146 -8.48 4.10 -12.89
N THR A 147 -8.85 3.08 -13.67
CA THR A 147 -8.11 2.61 -14.85
C THR A 147 -7.95 3.72 -15.89
N GLU A 148 -9.04 4.38 -16.28
CA GLU A 148 -8.99 5.51 -17.22
C GLU A 148 -8.26 6.71 -16.64
N LYS A 149 -8.39 6.95 -15.33
CA LYS A 149 -7.65 8.01 -14.64
C LYS A 149 -6.16 7.78 -14.78
N VAL A 150 -5.67 6.60 -14.40
CA VAL A 150 -4.26 6.24 -14.46
C VAL A 150 -3.76 6.26 -15.90
N ALA A 151 -4.48 5.63 -16.83
CA ALA A 151 -4.11 5.61 -18.25
C ALA A 151 -4.03 7.01 -18.88
N SER A 152 -4.81 7.99 -18.37
CA SER A 152 -4.79 9.36 -18.88
C SER A 152 -3.55 10.17 -18.49
N VAL A 153 -2.79 9.72 -17.48
CA VAL A 153 -1.62 10.45 -16.94
C VAL A 153 -0.33 9.63 -16.93
N LEU A 154 -0.41 8.30 -17.09
CA LEU A 154 0.74 7.41 -17.16
C LEU A 154 1.36 7.46 -18.56
N GLY A 155 2.60 7.92 -18.62
CA GLY A 155 3.49 7.79 -19.77
C GLY A 155 4.27 6.48 -19.74
N GLY A 156 4.31 5.79 -20.88
CA GLY A 156 5.01 4.51 -21.04
C GLY A 156 4.02 3.36 -21.22
N PRO A 157 4.03 2.32 -20.36
CA PRO A 157 3.13 1.18 -20.46
C PRO A 157 1.67 1.57 -20.17
N GLY A 158 0.73 0.69 -20.54
CA GLY A 158 -0.65 0.75 -20.04
C GLY A 158 -0.72 0.43 -18.55
N ALA A 159 -1.89 0.65 -17.94
CA ALA A 159 -2.12 0.24 -16.56
C ALA A 159 -1.90 -1.28 -16.40
N PRO A 160 -1.32 -1.73 -15.26
CA PRO A 160 -1.06 -3.15 -15.03
C PRO A 160 -2.36 -3.96 -15.03
N GLU A 161 -2.27 -5.21 -15.51
CA GLU A 161 -3.38 -6.16 -15.52
C GLU A 161 -3.21 -7.18 -14.38
N GLY A 162 -4.30 -7.48 -13.68
CA GLY A 162 -4.32 -8.43 -12.57
C GLY A 162 -3.94 -7.81 -11.22
N PRO A 163 -4.47 -8.34 -10.11
CA PRO A 163 -4.21 -7.78 -8.78
C PRO A 163 -2.75 -7.94 -8.37
N LEU A 164 -2.23 -6.93 -7.70
CA LEU A 164 -0.87 -6.86 -7.14
C LEU A 164 0.26 -6.98 -8.16
N SER A 165 -0.03 -6.78 -9.45
CA SER A 165 0.99 -6.60 -10.49
C SER A 165 1.31 -5.13 -10.68
N PHE A 166 2.51 -4.82 -11.16
CA PHE A 166 2.90 -3.43 -11.38
C PHE A 166 3.74 -3.22 -12.64
N VAL A 167 3.71 -1.98 -13.11
CA VAL A 167 4.50 -1.50 -14.25
C VAL A 167 5.24 -0.23 -13.87
N ARG A 168 6.36 0.03 -14.55
CA ARG A 168 7.17 1.24 -14.36
C ARG A 168 6.98 2.18 -15.54
N GLY A 169 6.75 3.45 -15.25
CA GLY A 169 6.49 4.49 -16.25
C GLY A 169 6.83 5.87 -15.72
N SER A 170 6.13 6.87 -16.21
CA SER A 170 6.31 8.27 -15.79
C SER A 170 4.98 9.00 -15.67
N MET A 171 4.90 9.97 -14.76
CA MET A 171 3.83 10.98 -14.76
C MET A 171 4.51 12.33 -14.93
N VAL A 172 4.31 12.94 -16.09
CA VAL A 172 5.08 14.12 -16.51
C VAL A 172 6.57 13.76 -16.59
N ASP A 173 7.42 14.34 -15.75
CA ASP A 173 8.87 14.07 -15.70
C ASP A 173 9.25 13.15 -14.54
N ALA A 174 8.30 12.81 -13.65
CA ALA A 174 8.52 11.97 -12.49
C ALA A 174 8.45 10.49 -12.87
N GLY A 175 9.45 9.70 -12.47
CA GLY A 175 9.41 8.25 -12.56
C GLY A 175 8.40 7.67 -11.57
N VAL A 176 7.51 6.80 -12.05
CA VAL A 176 6.50 6.17 -11.19
C VAL A 176 6.44 4.66 -11.38
N THR A 177 6.08 3.96 -10.31
CA THR A 177 5.57 2.59 -10.37
C THR A 177 4.08 2.62 -10.13
N VAL A 178 3.31 1.98 -11.00
CA VAL A 178 1.86 1.85 -10.88
C VAL A 178 1.55 0.40 -10.57
N ILE A 179 0.89 0.17 -9.44
CA ILE A 179 0.52 -1.14 -8.90
C ILE A 179 -1.00 -1.29 -8.99
N ALA A 180 -1.51 -2.38 -9.56
CA ALA A 180 -2.92 -2.73 -9.44
C ALA A 180 -3.18 -3.28 -8.03
N THR A 181 -4.18 -2.75 -7.34
CA THR A 181 -4.54 -3.22 -5.99
C THR A 181 -5.38 -4.49 -6.03
N ASP A 182 -5.56 -5.13 -4.88
CA ASP A 182 -6.57 -6.17 -4.67
C ASP A 182 -7.97 -5.59 -4.36
N SER A 183 -8.21 -4.34 -4.76
CA SER A 183 -9.48 -3.62 -4.64
C SER A 183 -9.99 -3.49 -3.19
N PRO A 184 -9.17 -2.95 -2.25
CA PRO A 184 -9.52 -2.88 -0.82
C PRO A 184 -10.77 -2.03 -0.54
N LEU A 185 -11.19 -1.17 -1.49
CA LEU A 185 -12.42 -0.38 -1.38
C LEU A 185 -13.59 -0.97 -2.17
N GLY A 186 -13.48 -2.19 -2.70
CA GLY A 186 -14.54 -2.89 -3.45
C GLY A 186 -14.70 -2.45 -4.92
N GLU A 187 -13.80 -1.59 -5.40
CA GLU A 187 -13.73 -1.11 -6.78
C GLU A 187 -12.29 -1.24 -7.29
N GLU A 188 -12.09 -1.28 -8.60
CA GLU A 188 -10.75 -1.21 -9.20
C GLU A 188 -9.97 -0.02 -8.63
N GLY A 189 -8.70 -0.27 -8.33
CA GLY A 189 -7.82 0.77 -7.81
C GLY A 189 -6.36 0.47 -8.03
N TYR A 190 -5.56 1.53 -7.98
CA TYR A 190 -4.14 1.50 -8.23
C TYR A 190 -3.38 2.25 -7.13
N GLU A 191 -2.16 1.82 -6.85
CA GLU A 191 -1.20 2.60 -6.07
C GLU A 191 -0.12 3.15 -6.98
N ILE A 192 0.18 4.44 -6.81
CA ILE A 192 1.20 5.16 -7.57
C ILE A 192 2.32 5.47 -6.61
N VAL A 193 3.46 4.83 -6.83
CA VAL A 193 4.68 4.98 -6.03
C VAL A 193 5.65 5.87 -6.80
N CYS A 194 6.18 6.89 -6.14
CA CYS A 194 7.16 7.83 -6.71
C CYS A 194 8.21 8.20 -5.66
N ALA A 195 9.30 8.82 -6.08
CA ALA A 195 10.26 9.39 -5.13
C ALA A 195 9.58 10.50 -4.31
N ALA A 196 9.94 10.62 -3.03
CA ALA A 196 9.37 11.64 -2.14
C ALA A 196 9.52 13.07 -2.68
N ALA A 197 10.63 13.34 -3.40
CA ALA A 197 10.87 14.63 -4.04
C ALA A 197 9.84 14.97 -5.14
N ASP A 198 9.26 13.96 -5.79
CA ASP A 198 8.30 14.11 -6.89
C ASP A 198 6.84 14.05 -6.41
N ALA A 199 6.61 13.75 -5.13
CA ALA A 199 5.29 13.47 -4.57
C ALA A 199 4.29 14.60 -4.82
N GLY A 200 4.72 15.86 -4.71
CA GLY A 200 3.88 17.04 -4.98
C GLY A 200 3.37 17.09 -6.42
N ASP A 201 4.26 16.88 -7.39
CA ASP A 201 3.94 16.95 -8.82
C ASP A 201 3.09 15.74 -9.27
N VAL A 202 3.38 14.56 -8.71
CA VAL A 202 2.58 13.35 -8.95
C VAL A 202 1.17 13.52 -8.41
N PHE A 203 1.01 14.01 -7.17
CA PHE A 203 -0.30 14.24 -6.57
C PHE A 203 -1.11 15.30 -7.33
N ASP A 204 -0.50 16.42 -7.73
CA ASP A 204 -1.14 17.44 -8.57
C ASP A 204 -1.60 16.84 -9.91
N THR A 205 -0.75 16.03 -10.54
CA THR A 205 -1.08 15.33 -11.79
C THR A 205 -2.29 14.39 -11.61
N LEU A 206 -2.32 13.64 -10.52
CA LEU A 206 -3.43 12.74 -10.19
C LEU A 206 -4.74 13.47 -9.90
N ILE A 207 -4.72 14.70 -9.42
CA ILE A 207 -5.96 15.45 -9.15
C ILE A 207 -6.41 16.25 -10.39
N ASN A 208 -5.47 16.96 -11.02
CA ASN A 208 -5.78 18.07 -11.93
C ASN A 208 -5.56 17.78 -13.42
N ARG A 209 -4.89 16.68 -13.80
CA ARG A 209 -4.61 16.36 -15.21
C ARG A 209 -5.42 15.17 -15.71
N GLY A 210 -5.70 15.13 -17.01
CA GLY A 210 -6.45 14.02 -17.62
C GLY A 210 -7.88 13.93 -17.07
N LEU A 211 -8.30 12.75 -16.63
CA LEU A 211 -9.58 12.59 -15.94
C LEU A 211 -9.49 13.20 -14.53
N ASN A 212 -10.47 14.03 -14.14
CA ASN A 212 -10.49 14.59 -12.78
C ASN A 212 -10.76 13.50 -11.74
N ALA A 213 -10.02 13.52 -10.65
CA ALA A 213 -10.24 12.66 -9.49
C ALA A 213 -10.34 13.51 -8.22
N ALA A 214 -11.23 13.13 -7.30
CA ALA A 214 -11.44 13.90 -6.07
C ALA A 214 -10.40 13.50 -5.01
N PRO A 215 -9.66 14.44 -4.40
CA PRO A 215 -8.86 14.11 -3.24
C PRO A 215 -9.76 13.69 -2.08
N PHE A 216 -9.39 12.62 -1.38
CA PHE A 216 -10.08 12.13 -0.20
C PHE A 216 -9.10 11.74 0.90
N GLY A 217 -9.61 11.66 2.14
CA GLY A 217 -8.81 11.34 3.31
C GLY A 217 -9.31 10.08 4.00
N TYR A 218 -8.63 9.71 5.09
CA TYR A 218 -8.84 8.45 5.79
C TYR A 218 -10.24 8.25 6.35
N ARG A 219 -11.00 9.31 6.65
CA ARG A 219 -12.41 9.15 7.04
C ARG A 219 -13.27 8.56 5.91
N THR A 220 -12.98 8.94 4.66
CA THR A 220 -13.66 8.35 3.50
C THR A 220 -13.09 6.96 3.21
N TRP A 221 -11.77 6.75 3.33
CA TRP A 221 -11.15 5.42 3.23
C TRP A 221 -11.83 4.40 4.16
N ASP A 222 -11.87 4.70 5.46
CA ASP A 222 -12.41 3.80 6.50
C ASP A 222 -13.87 3.42 6.19
N ALA A 223 -14.68 4.40 5.75
CA ALA A 223 -16.07 4.15 5.35
C ALA A 223 -16.20 3.26 4.10
N LEU A 224 -15.38 3.52 3.07
CA LEU A 224 -15.43 2.76 1.81
C LEU A 224 -14.88 1.33 1.96
N ALA A 225 -13.87 1.13 2.82
CA ALA A 225 -13.35 -0.18 3.17
C ALA A 225 -14.40 -0.99 3.94
N THR A 226 -15.08 -0.34 4.91
CA THR A 226 -16.20 -0.95 5.64
C THR A 226 -17.34 -1.37 4.71
N GLU A 227 -17.71 -0.53 3.74
CA GLU A 227 -18.72 -0.87 2.73
C GLU A 227 -18.32 -2.08 1.88
N ALA A 228 -17.03 -2.23 1.57
CA ALA A 228 -16.49 -3.34 0.80
C ALA A 228 -16.35 -4.63 1.63
N GLY A 229 -16.40 -4.53 2.97
CA GLY A 229 -16.10 -5.64 3.87
C GLY A 229 -14.61 -5.95 4.00
N THR A 230 -13.74 -5.01 3.64
CA THR A 230 -12.29 -5.15 3.80
C THR A 230 -11.91 -4.83 5.25
N PRO A 231 -11.35 -5.78 6.01
CA PRO A 231 -10.91 -5.52 7.37
C PRO A 231 -9.68 -4.61 7.38
N LEU A 232 -9.62 -3.70 8.34
CA LEU A 232 -8.48 -2.80 8.53
C LEU A 232 -7.65 -3.24 9.73
N PHE A 233 -6.34 -3.03 9.64
CA PHE A 233 -5.42 -3.51 10.66
C PHE A 233 -5.77 -3.03 12.08
N GLU A 234 -6.04 -1.74 12.24
CA GLU A 234 -6.23 -1.14 13.57
C GLU A 234 -7.55 -1.55 14.25
N TYR A 235 -8.52 -2.03 13.48
CA TYR A 235 -9.88 -2.26 13.98
C TYR A 235 -10.25 -3.75 14.04
N GLU A 236 -9.91 -4.52 13.00
CA GLU A 236 -10.35 -5.92 12.87
C GLU A 236 -9.20 -6.94 12.91
N LEU A 237 -8.00 -6.60 12.43
CA LEU A 237 -6.94 -7.61 12.25
C LEU A 237 -6.09 -7.82 13.50
N ALA A 238 -5.63 -6.74 14.14
CA ALA A 238 -4.61 -6.80 15.18
C ALA A 238 -4.95 -7.81 16.31
N GLY A 239 -4.06 -8.78 16.52
CA GLY A 239 -4.20 -9.84 17.54
C GLY A 239 -5.26 -10.90 17.26
N THR A 240 -5.97 -10.81 16.13
CA THR A 240 -7.01 -11.77 15.74
C THR A 240 -6.38 -12.95 14.98
N VAL A 241 -6.98 -14.14 15.08
CA VAL A 241 -6.55 -15.31 14.30
C VAL A 241 -7.12 -15.22 12.88
N PRO A 242 -6.33 -15.33 11.80
CA PRO A 242 -6.80 -15.10 10.44
C PRO A 242 -8.01 -15.95 10.01
N ASN A 243 -8.11 -17.18 10.54
CA ASN A 243 -9.19 -18.12 10.20
C ASN A 243 -10.60 -17.62 10.55
N VAL A 244 -10.75 -16.69 11.50
CA VAL A 244 -12.06 -16.14 11.87
C VAL A 244 -12.47 -14.94 11.03
N LEU A 245 -11.56 -14.42 10.19
CA LEU A 245 -11.74 -13.20 9.40
C LEU A 245 -11.99 -13.48 7.91
N GLY A 246 -11.83 -14.72 7.45
CA GLY A 246 -12.07 -15.09 6.05
C GLY A 246 -11.02 -14.58 5.06
N LEU A 247 -9.81 -14.25 5.54
CA LEU A 247 -8.68 -13.68 4.78
C LEU A 247 -8.01 -14.68 3.82
N ARG A 248 -8.76 -15.29 2.92
CA ARG A 248 -8.21 -16.34 2.03
C ARG A 248 -7.15 -15.86 1.05
N ASN A 249 -7.13 -14.55 0.74
CA ASN A 249 -6.12 -13.93 -0.11
C ASN A 249 -4.80 -13.66 0.62
N ALA A 250 -4.77 -13.78 1.96
CA ALA A 250 -3.61 -13.44 2.78
C ALA A 250 -2.84 -14.67 3.30
N LEU A 251 -3.33 -15.89 3.05
CA LEU A 251 -2.69 -17.13 3.48
C LEU A 251 -2.55 -18.09 2.31
N ASP A 252 -1.37 -18.67 2.17
CA ASP A 252 -1.15 -19.85 1.34
C ASP A 252 -1.25 -21.09 2.25
N PHE A 253 -2.26 -21.94 2.02
CA PHE A 253 -2.47 -23.16 2.80
C PHE A 253 -1.59 -24.34 2.34
N GLU A 254 -0.87 -24.18 1.24
CA GLU A 254 -0.01 -25.20 0.62
C GLU A 254 1.49 -24.85 0.74
N LYS A 255 1.83 -23.65 1.24
CA LYS A 255 3.24 -23.28 1.51
C LYS A 255 3.81 -24.04 2.71
N GLY A 256 5.15 -24.03 2.77
CA GLY A 256 5.91 -24.61 3.88
C GLY A 256 5.70 -23.87 5.19
N CYS A 257 6.54 -24.18 6.18
CA CYS A 257 6.41 -23.60 7.51
C CYS A 257 6.67 -22.09 7.51
N TYR A 258 5.82 -21.36 8.22
CA TYR A 258 6.02 -19.96 8.61
C TYR A 258 5.58 -19.80 10.08
N VAL A 259 5.92 -18.68 10.72
CA VAL A 259 5.56 -18.43 12.13
C VAL A 259 4.03 -18.35 12.28
N GLY A 260 3.48 -19.03 13.28
CA GLY A 260 2.04 -18.96 13.60
C GLY A 260 1.12 -19.83 12.74
N GLN A 261 1.66 -20.75 11.92
CA GLN A 261 0.90 -21.74 11.14
C GLN A 261 0.14 -22.77 12.00
#